data_AF-A0A1Q7MPN7-F1
#
_entry.id   AF-A0A1Q7MPN7-F1
#
_cell.length_a   1.000
_cell.length_b   1.000
_cell.length_c   1.000
_cell.angle_alpha   90.00
_cell.angle_beta   90.00
_cell.angle_gamma   90.00
#
_symmetry.space_group_name_H-M   'P 1'
#
loop_
_entity.id
_entity.type
_entity.pdbx_description
1 polymer ?
#
loop_
_entity_poly.entity_id
_entity_poly.type
_entity_poly.pdbx_seq_one_letter_code
_entity_poly.pdbx_strand_id
1 'polypeptide(L)'
;MKIAAPVVTLLLLFCGFLLAENKKETPSPAKHPSSPKAEDCASVNRKSAYDLSPALPHTRAAAKFYDVDYAEPYNHPHDPVCLSVKAGDVIVWYTSKHKPFKLKISRMSGDNDCRSHPFDTSPPSAHVLGHYSGPPRPNTEGCVYAVEFERDGKTESDPHIRIGP
;
A
#
# COMPACT_ATOMS: atom_id res chain seq x y z
N MET A 1 -0.31 -17.77 66.48
CA MET A 1 -0.30 -16.76 67.56
C MET A 1 0.75 -15.72 67.24
N LYS A 2 0.38 -14.43 67.31
CA LYS A 2 1.23 -13.21 67.38
C LYS A 2 1.84 -12.75 66.02
N ILE A 3 1.23 -11.79 65.29
CA ILE A 3 1.26 -10.30 65.44
C ILE A 3 2.68 -9.79 65.04
N ALA A 4 2.93 -8.82 64.14
CA ALA A 4 2.26 -7.56 63.83
C ALA A 4 2.68 -6.99 62.46
N ALA A 5 1.81 -6.16 61.87
CA ALA A 5 2.15 -5.14 60.86
C ALA A 5 2.95 -3.97 61.49
N PRO A 6 3.49 -3.03 60.69
CA PRO A 6 2.73 -1.78 60.50
C PRO A 6 2.86 -1.15 59.09
N VAL A 7 1.75 -0.67 58.52
CA VAL A 7 1.42 0.76 58.36
C VAL A 7 2.26 1.50 57.30
N VAL A 8 1.72 1.62 56.08
CA VAL A 8 1.65 2.92 55.40
C VAL A 8 0.22 3.11 54.92
N THR A 9 -0.49 3.84 55.76
CA THR A 9 -1.79 4.45 55.59
C THR A 9 -1.75 5.48 54.46
N LEU A 10 -2.95 5.80 53.96
CA LEU A 10 -3.38 7.13 53.54
C LEU A 10 -3.27 7.46 52.03
N LEU A 11 -4.30 7.09 51.27
CA LEU A 11 -5.12 8.04 50.49
C LEU A 11 -6.26 7.28 49.79
N LEU A 12 -7.20 6.81 50.61
CA LEU A 12 -8.57 6.62 50.20
C LEU A 12 -9.32 7.94 50.45
N LEU A 13 -10.30 8.16 49.58
CA LEU A 13 -11.50 8.98 49.76
C LEU A 13 -11.43 10.44 49.30
N PHE A 14 -12.32 10.70 48.33
CA PHE A 14 -13.14 11.89 48.03
C PHE A 14 -13.09 12.07 46.51
N CYS A 15 -14.14 11.89 45.71
CA CYS A 15 -15.59 11.99 45.88
C CYS A 15 -16.25 11.04 44.86
N GLY A 16 -17.34 10.35 45.16
CA GLY A 16 -18.69 10.90 45.05
C GLY A 16 -19.49 9.92 44.18
N PHE A 17 -20.19 8.98 44.80
CA PHE A 17 -21.65 9.01 44.92
C PHE A 17 -22.41 8.95 43.58
N LEU A 18 -22.99 7.76 43.37
CA LEU A 18 -24.33 7.51 42.83
C LEU A 18 -24.65 7.91 41.38
N LEU A 19 -24.84 6.86 40.58
CA LEU A 19 -26.00 6.65 39.71
C LEU A 19 -27.19 7.57 40.01
N ALA A 20 -27.63 8.35 39.02
CA ALA A 20 -29.05 8.43 38.61
C ALA A 20 -29.20 9.30 37.35
N GLU A 21 -30.07 8.80 36.47
CA GLU A 21 -30.46 9.31 35.17
C GLU A 21 -31.00 10.76 35.20
N ASN A 22 -30.73 11.54 34.15
CA ASN A 22 -31.82 12.02 33.28
C ASN A 22 -31.32 12.70 31.99
N LYS A 23 -32.07 12.40 30.93
CA LYS A 23 -32.06 12.99 29.59
C LYS A 23 -31.76 14.50 29.55
N LYS A 24 -30.94 14.90 28.59
CA LYS A 24 -31.28 15.98 27.64
C LYS A 24 -30.54 15.74 26.33
N GLU A 25 -31.31 15.51 25.28
CA GLU A 25 -30.84 15.59 23.90
C GLU A 25 -30.18 16.94 23.66
N THR A 26 -29.00 16.94 23.06
CA THR A 26 -28.37 18.12 22.45
C THR A 26 -27.54 17.60 21.27
N PRO A 27 -27.62 18.23 20.09
CA PRO A 27 -27.55 17.53 18.82
C PRO A 27 -26.15 17.05 18.47
N SER A 28 -26.13 15.88 17.84
CA SER A 28 -24.99 15.30 17.13
C SER A 28 -24.28 16.38 16.29
N PRO A 29 -22.97 16.63 16.47
CA PRO A 29 -22.22 17.30 15.42
C PRO A 29 -22.21 16.35 14.22
N ALA A 30 -22.76 16.88 13.11
CA ALA A 30 -22.98 16.19 11.85
C ALA A 30 -21.84 15.23 11.48
N LYS A 31 -22.22 14.08 10.92
CA LYS A 31 -21.33 13.16 10.20
C LYS A 31 -20.34 13.98 9.37
N HIS A 32 -19.10 14.07 9.84
CA HIS A 32 -18.00 14.40 8.96
C HIS A 32 -18.05 13.37 7.82
N PRO A 33 -18.02 13.79 6.55
CA PRO A 33 -17.86 12.84 5.47
C PRO A 33 -16.59 12.06 5.79
N SER A 34 -16.74 10.75 5.95
CA SER A 34 -15.61 9.84 6.09
C SER A 34 -14.65 10.15 4.96
N SER A 35 -13.50 10.72 5.30
CA SER A 35 -12.38 10.85 4.38
C SER A 35 -12.23 9.49 3.68
N PRO A 36 -12.03 9.45 2.35
CA PRO A 36 -11.78 8.18 1.68
C PRO A 36 -10.66 7.49 2.45
N LYS A 37 -10.93 6.29 2.99
CA LYS A 37 -9.92 5.51 3.69
C LYS A 37 -8.72 5.46 2.76
N ALA A 38 -7.57 5.99 3.20
CA ALA A 38 -6.33 5.74 2.50
C ALA A 38 -6.21 4.21 2.44
N GLU A 39 -6.30 3.63 1.24
CA GLU A 39 -6.07 2.21 1.06
C GLU A 39 -4.65 1.92 1.55
N ASP A 40 -4.52 0.95 2.45
CA ASP A 40 -3.24 0.57 3.02
C ASP A 40 -2.32 0.05 1.90
N CYS A 41 -1.04 0.44 1.93
CA CYS A 41 -0.03 0.01 0.95
C CYS A 41 0.45 -1.42 1.22
N ALA A 42 0.81 -2.15 0.17
CA ALA A 42 1.42 -3.47 0.24
C ALA A 42 2.63 -3.42 1.17
N SER A 43 2.56 -4.18 2.26
CA SER A 43 3.70 -4.30 3.14
C SER A 43 4.81 -5.07 2.45
N VAL A 44 6.05 -4.66 2.71
CA VAL A 44 7.28 -5.30 2.19
C VAL A 44 7.38 -6.79 2.57
N ASN A 45 6.57 -7.24 3.54
CA ASN A 45 6.55 -8.59 4.09
C ASN A 45 5.26 -9.38 3.80
N ARG A 46 4.38 -8.94 2.89
CA ARG A 46 3.32 -9.87 2.43
C ARG A 46 3.99 -11.03 1.69
N LYS A 47 3.33 -12.20 1.69
CA LYS A 47 3.61 -13.30 0.74
C LYS A 47 3.27 -12.89 -0.72
N SER A 48 3.63 -11.68 -1.11
CA SER A 48 3.35 -11.07 -2.41
C SER A 48 4.55 -11.26 -3.33
N ALA A 49 4.36 -11.14 -4.65
CA ALA A 49 5.44 -11.24 -5.64
C ALA A 49 6.55 -10.18 -5.50
N TYR A 50 6.45 -9.25 -4.55
CA TYR A 50 7.54 -8.33 -4.20
C TYR A 50 8.52 -8.99 -3.23
N ASP A 51 9.44 -9.78 -3.77
CA ASP A 51 10.38 -10.56 -2.97
C ASP A 51 11.39 -9.65 -2.24
N LEU A 52 11.66 -8.44 -2.75
CA LEU A 52 12.69 -7.54 -2.22
C LEU A 52 12.36 -6.05 -2.40
N SER A 53 12.56 -5.24 -1.35
CA SER A 53 12.51 -3.77 -1.40
C SER A 53 13.79 -3.11 -0.85
N PRO A 54 14.98 -3.36 -1.43
CA PRO A 54 16.22 -2.74 -0.96
C PRO A 54 16.19 -1.22 -1.23
N ALA A 55 16.77 -0.47 -0.28
CA ALA A 55 17.12 0.92 -0.54
C ALA A 55 18.22 0.98 -1.60
N LEU A 56 18.11 1.92 -2.54
CA LEU A 56 19.17 2.16 -3.50
C LEU A 56 20.34 2.89 -2.81
N PRO A 57 21.60 2.46 -3.02
CA PRO A 57 22.76 3.02 -2.32
C PRO A 57 22.81 4.55 -2.41
N HIS A 58 23.01 5.21 -1.26
CA HIS A 58 23.14 6.67 -1.16
C HIS A 58 21.89 7.46 -1.60
N THR A 59 20.71 6.84 -1.65
CA THR A 59 19.44 7.53 -1.99
C THR A 59 18.34 7.23 -0.98
N ARG A 60 17.23 7.98 -1.07
CA ARG A 60 15.99 7.67 -0.35
C ARG A 60 15.09 6.68 -1.11
N ALA A 61 15.42 6.41 -2.37
CA ALA A 61 14.64 5.54 -3.25
C ALA A 61 14.72 4.09 -2.77
N ALA A 62 13.61 3.38 -2.89
CA ALA A 62 13.55 1.93 -2.82
C ALA A 62 13.32 1.34 -4.22
N ALA A 63 13.98 0.23 -4.51
CA ALA A 63 13.66 -0.60 -5.66
C ALA A 63 12.71 -1.72 -5.24
N LYS A 64 11.53 -1.78 -5.83
CA LYS A 64 10.55 -2.85 -5.62
C LYS A 64 10.76 -3.92 -6.70
N PHE A 65 11.23 -5.09 -6.32
CA PHE A 65 11.47 -6.19 -7.25
C PHE A 65 10.23 -7.07 -7.31
N TYR A 66 9.65 -7.24 -8.50
CA TYR A 66 8.45 -8.03 -8.73
C TYR A 66 8.75 -9.25 -9.60
N ASP A 67 8.61 -10.44 -9.03
CA ASP A 67 8.70 -11.67 -9.80
C ASP A 67 7.35 -12.01 -10.44
N VAL A 68 7.27 -11.86 -11.76
CA VAL A 68 6.05 -12.13 -12.53
C VAL A 68 5.64 -13.60 -12.52
N ASP A 69 6.50 -14.51 -12.05
CA ASP A 69 6.20 -15.94 -11.90
C ASP A 69 5.36 -16.28 -10.68
N TYR A 70 5.16 -15.31 -9.78
CA TYR A 70 4.44 -15.43 -8.53
C TYR A 70 3.35 -14.36 -8.39
N ALA A 71 2.84 -13.85 -9.52
CA ALA A 71 1.79 -12.86 -9.51
C ALA A 71 0.60 -13.35 -8.67
N GLU A 72 0.07 -12.46 -7.82
CA GLU A 72 -1.12 -12.78 -7.04
C GLU A 72 -2.31 -12.95 -8.00
N PRO A 73 -3.27 -13.87 -7.73
CA PRO A 73 -4.40 -14.01 -8.64
C PRO A 73 -5.36 -12.83 -8.47
N TYR A 74 -5.75 -12.21 -9.58
CA TYR A 74 -6.67 -11.05 -9.67
C TYR A 74 -7.90 -11.08 -8.76
N ASN A 75 -8.41 -12.27 -8.41
CA ASN A 75 -9.59 -12.44 -7.57
C ASN A 75 -9.29 -12.38 -6.05
N HIS A 76 -8.05 -12.11 -5.65
CA HIS A 76 -7.65 -11.95 -4.26
C HIS A 76 -7.39 -10.47 -3.94
N PRO A 77 -8.16 -9.88 -2.99
CA PRO A 77 -7.88 -8.53 -2.52
C PRO A 77 -6.49 -8.46 -1.89
N HIS A 78 -5.63 -7.64 -2.48
CA HIS A 78 -4.32 -7.30 -1.94
C HIS A 78 -4.13 -5.78 -2.01
N ASP A 79 -3.26 -5.30 -1.13
CA ASP A 79 -2.95 -3.89 -1.01
C ASP A 79 -2.13 -3.43 -2.24
N PRO A 80 -2.29 -2.19 -2.75
CA PRO A 80 -1.50 -1.69 -3.85
C PRO A 80 -0.05 -1.46 -3.47
N VAL A 81 0.85 -1.52 -4.44
CA VAL A 81 2.26 -1.18 -4.24
C VAL A 81 2.44 0.31 -4.31
N CYS A 82 2.89 0.88 -3.20
CA CYS A 82 3.11 2.31 -3.10
C CYS A 82 4.53 2.69 -3.52
N LEU A 83 4.62 3.70 -4.37
CA LEU A 83 5.86 4.32 -4.82
C LEU A 83 5.81 5.81 -4.55
N SER A 84 6.91 6.37 -4.04
CA SER A 84 7.04 7.81 -3.82
C SER A 84 7.76 8.50 -4.97
N VAL A 85 7.15 9.56 -5.50
CA VAL A 85 7.78 10.46 -6.47
C VAL A 85 8.98 11.17 -5.84
N LYS A 86 8.85 11.72 -4.64
CA LYS A 86 9.95 12.42 -3.95
C LYS A 86 11.12 11.52 -3.59
N ALA A 87 10.84 10.26 -3.22
CA ALA A 87 11.90 9.30 -2.95
C ALA A 87 12.60 8.85 -4.25
N GLY A 88 11.88 8.90 -5.38
CA GLY A 88 12.35 8.34 -6.66
C GLY A 88 12.29 6.82 -6.66
N ASP A 89 11.26 6.25 -6.04
CA ASP A 89 11.07 4.80 -5.98
C ASP A 89 10.91 4.20 -7.37
N VAL A 90 11.27 2.93 -7.53
CA VAL A 90 11.25 2.24 -8.83
C VAL A 90 10.69 0.83 -8.70
N ILE A 91 10.20 0.28 -9.80
CA ILE A 91 9.84 -1.14 -9.90
C ILE A 91 10.74 -1.82 -10.94
N VAL A 92 11.20 -3.02 -10.58
CA VAL A 92 11.86 -3.95 -11.48
C VAL A 92 10.97 -5.18 -11.62
N TRP A 93 10.37 -5.38 -12.79
CA TRP A 93 9.67 -6.63 -13.11
C TRP A 93 10.66 -7.62 -13.71
N TYR A 94 10.62 -8.88 -13.28
CA TYR A 94 11.47 -9.94 -13.80
C TYR A 94 10.77 -11.29 -13.72
N THR A 95 11.29 -12.28 -14.47
CA THR A 95 10.89 -13.69 -14.36
C THR A 95 12.03 -14.51 -13.78
N SER A 96 11.82 -15.19 -12.65
CA SER A 96 12.79 -16.18 -12.13
C SER A 96 12.80 -17.47 -12.94
N LYS A 97 11.69 -17.84 -13.59
CA LYS A 97 11.54 -19.06 -14.40
C LYS A 97 11.96 -18.88 -15.87
N HIS A 98 12.51 -17.73 -16.23
CA HIS A 98 13.06 -17.44 -17.56
C HIS A 98 12.03 -17.54 -18.70
N LYS A 99 10.75 -17.30 -18.37
CA LYS A 99 9.64 -17.27 -19.33
C LYS A 99 9.35 -15.82 -19.70
N PRO A 100 9.56 -15.41 -20.97
CA PRO A 100 9.31 -14.03 -21.37
C PRO A 100 7.87 -13.61 -21.11
N PHE A 101 7.69 -12.35 -20.72
CA PHE A 101 6.39 -11.75 -20.47
C PHE A 101 6.30 -10.40 -21.17
N LYS A 102 5.07 -9.95 -21.44
CA LYS A 102 4.81 -8.59 -21.89
C LYS A 102 4.02 -7.83 -20.84
N LEU A 103 4.51 -6.64 -20.50
CA LEU A 103 3.96 -5.78 -19.46
C LEU A 103 2.99 -4.77 -20.06
N LYS A 104 1.85 -4.57 -19.42
CA LYS A 104 0.94 -3.47 -19.70
C LYS A 104 0.53 -2.80 -18.40
N ILE A 105 0.53 -1.47 -18.42
CA ILE A 105 0.13 -0.65 -17.28
C ILE A 105 -1.05 0.19 -17.75
N SER A 106 -2.15 0.14 -17.01
CA SER A 106 -3.37 0.85 -17.35
C SER A 106 -3.95 1.54 -16.12
N ARG A 107 -4.70 2.61 -16.32
CA ARG A 107 -5.40 3.29 -15.22
C ARG A 107 -6.48 2.39 -14.63
N MET A 108 -6.72 2.49 -13.33
CA MET A 108 -7.95 1.96 -12.75
C MET A 108 -9.15 2.83 -13.14
N SER A 109 -10.33 2.20 -13.31
CA SER A 109 -11.57 2.90 -13.63
C SER A 109 -11.99 3.84 -12.49
N GLY A 110 -12.22 5.13 -12.80
CA GLY A 110 -12.64 6.14 -11.82
C GLY A 110 -11.68 7.33 -11.72
N ASP A 111 -10.41 7.12 -12.10
CA ASP A 111 -9.37 8.15 -12.00
C ASP A 111 -9.18 8.90 -13.34
N ASN A 112 -10.04 9.88 -13.59
CA ASN A 112 -10.05 10.64 -14.84
C ASN A 112 -8.81 11.52 -15.08
N ASP A 113 -8.07 11.83 -14.03
CA ASP A 113 -6.86 12.69 -14.07
C ASP A 113 -5.57 11.88 -14.30
N CYS A 114 -5.63 10.55 -14.16
CA CYS A 114 -4.48 9.65 -14.28
C CYS A 114 -4.24 9.19 -15.74
N ARG A 115 -4.17 10.15 -16.66
CA ARG A 115 -4.17 9.90 -18.12
C ARG A 115 -2.80 9.52 -18.70
N SER A 116 -1.71 9.83 -18.01
CA SER A 116 -0.36 9.50 -18.47
C SER A 116 0.12 8.16 -17.91
N HIS A 117 1.02 7.52 -18.66
CA HIS A 117 1.84 6.42 -18.15
C HIS A 117 2.58 6.84 -16.87
N PRO A 118 2.58 6.02 -15.79
CA PRO A 118 3.12 6.42 -14.49
C PRO A 118 4.61 6.64 -14.43
N PHE A 119 5.41 6.07 -15.35
CA PHE A 119 6.87 6.01 -15.19
C PHE A 119 7.65 6.70 -16.29
N ASP A 120 8.90 7.03 -16.02
CA ASP A 120 9.80 7.58 -17.05
C ASP A 120 10.04 6.60 -18.20
N THR A 121 10.13 5.30 -17.91
CA THR A 121 10.30 4.25 -18.92
C THR A 121 8.98 3.59 -19.23
N SER A 122 8.60 3.56 -20.51
CA SER A 122 7.41 2.83 -20.97
C SER A 122 7.67 1.33 -21.04
N PRO A 123 6.64 0.48 -20.82
CA PRO A 123 6.74 -0.96 -21.01
C PRO A 123 7.22 -1.30 -22.43
N PRO A 124 8.04 -2.35 -22.58
CA PRO A 124 8.49 -2.80 -23.89
C PRO A 124 7.30 -3.33 -24.71
N SER A 125 7.35 -3.13 -26.03
CA SER A 125 6.33 -3.66 -26.95
C SER A 125 6.44 -5.17 -27.17
N ALA A 126 7.62 -5.74 -26.95
CA ALA A 126 7.95 -7.15 -27.08
C ALA A 126 7.89 -7.89 -25.73
N HIS A 127 7.88 -9.23 -25.80
CA HIS A 127 8.08 -10.07 -24.62
C HIS A 127 9.55 -9.97 -24.15
N VAL A 128 9.75 -9.77 -22.85
CA VAL A 128 11.07 -9.58 -22.21
C VAL A 128 11.23 -10.47 -20.99
N LEU A 129 12.48 -10.62 -20.53
CA LEU A 129 12.79 -11.31 -19.26
C LEU A 129 12.76 -10.38 -18.05
N GLY A 130 12.79 -9.07 -18.27
CA GLY A 130 12.68 -8.08 -17.23
C GLY A 130 12.53 -6.67 -17.77
N HIS A 131 12.04 -5.78 -16.91
CA HIS A 131 11.82 -4.37 -17.22
C HIS A 131 12.05 -3.50 -15.99
N TYR A 132 12.77 -2.40 -16.18
CA TYR A 132 12.97 -1.35 -15.18
C TYR A 132 12.07 -0.17 -15.51
N SER A 133 11.26 0.27 -14.54
CA SER A 133 10.28 1.35 -14.74
C SER A 133 10.92 2.73 -14.92
N GLY A 134 12.05 3.00 -14.27
CA GLY A 134 12.40 4.38 -13.90
C GLY A 134 11.47 4.94 -12.82
N PRO A 135 11.76 6.14 -12.29
CA PRO A 135 10.93 6.74 -11.24
C PRO A 135 9.54 7.10 -11.77
N PRO A 136 8.53 7.18 -10.89
CA PRO A 136 7.22 7.67 -11.26
C PRO A 136 7.23 9.16 -11.57
N ARG A 137 6.38 9.56 -12.51
CA ARG A 137 6.28 10.94 -12.99
C ARG A 137 5.50 11.80 -11.99
N PRO A 138 5.94 13.03 -11.69
CA PRO A 138 5.26 13.89 -10.72
C PRO A 138 3.79 14.16 -11.02
N ASN A 139 3.40 14.20 -12.30
CA ASN A 139 2.01 14.43 -12.69
C ASN A 139 1.09 13.21 -12.45
N THR A 140 1.60 12.15 -11.83
CA THR A 140 0.84 10.94 -11.52
C THR A 140 0.65 10.73 -10.02
N GLU A 141 1.10 11.67 -9.18
CA GLU A 141 0.82 11.65 -7.73
C GLU A 141 -0.68 11.52 -7.45
N GLY A 142 -1.04 10.61 -6.54
CA GLY A 142 -2.41 10.30 -6.18
C GLY A 142 -3.09 9.24 -7.05
N CYS A 143 -2.47 8.83 -8.16
CA CYS A 143 -3.04 7.87 -9.10
C CYS A 143 -2.85 6.41 -8.70
N VAL A 144 -3.81 5.57 -9.10
CA VAL A 144 -3.70 4.12 -9.03
C VAL A 144 -3.76 3.48 -10.43
N TYR A 145 -2.82 2.57 -10.71
CA TYR A 145 -2.67 1.89 -11.99
C TYR A 145 -2.75 0.38 -11.82
N ALA A 146 -3.50 -0.29 -12.69
CA ALA A 146 -3.48 -1.74 -12.85
C ALA A 146 -2.28 -2.19 -13.70
N VAL A 147 -1.74 -3.36 -13.36
CA VAL A 147 -0.63 -4.00 -14.08
C VAL A 147 -1.07 -5.36 -14.60
N GLU A 148 -0.87 -5.59 -15.89
CA GLU A 148 -1.18 -6.82 -16.59
C GLU A 148 0.10 -7.42 -17.19
N PHE A 149 0.19 -8.75 -17.15
CA PHE A 149 1.26 -9.54 -17.74
C PHE A 149 0.67 -10.52 -18.75
N GLU A 150 1.12 -10.43 -19.99
CA GLU A 150 0.81 -11.43 -21.03
C GLU A 150 1.94 -12.46 -21.09
N ARG A 151 1.58 -13.74 -20.94
CA ARG A 151 2.47 -14.90 -20.92
C ARG A 151 1.76 -16.16 -21.42
N ASP A 152 2.42 -16.97 -22.24
CA ASP A 152 1.88 -18.24 -22.74
C ASP A 152 0.45 -18.11 -23.33
N GLY A 153 0.15 -16.98 -23.98
CA GLY A 153 -1.18 -16.68 -24.55
C GLY A 153 -2.28 -16.34 -23.52
N LYS A 154 -1.92 -16.17 -22.25
CA LYS A 154 -2.81 -15.77 -21.15
C LYS A 154 -2.43 -14.38 -20.66
N THR A 155 -3.43 -13.62 -20.22
CA THR A 155 -3.23 -12.37 -19.49
C THR A 155 -3.51 -12.62 -18.02
N GLU A 156 -2.50 -12.42 -17.20
CA GLU A 156 -2.60 -12.42 -15.74
C GLU A 156 -2.55 -10.95 -15.28
N SER A 157 -3.39 -10.58 -14.33
CA SER A 157 -3.48 -9.21 -13.86
C SER A 157 -3.27 -9.21 -12.35
N ASP A 158 -2.14 -8.64 -11.92
CA ASP A 158 -1.89 -8.18 -10.54
C ASP A 158 -0.45 -7.75 -10.35
N PRO A 159 -0.11 -6.61 -9.68
CA PRO A 159 -0.88 -5.83 -8.70
C PRO A 159 -1.13 -4.37 -9.11
N HIS A 160 -1.90 -3.64 -8.30
CA HIS A 160 -2.17 -2.22 -8.51
C HIS A 160 -1.04 -1.34 -7.94
N ILE A 161 -0.56 -0.35 -8.68
CA ILE A 161 0.49 0.59 -8.26
C ILE A 161 -0.19 1.89 -7.81
N ARG A 162 0.09 2.34 -6.60
CA ARG A 162 -0.32 3.64 -6.08
C ARG A 162 0.86 4.60 -6.06
N ILE A 163 0.71 5.74 -6.71
CA ILE A 163 1.75 6.78 -6.71
C ILE A 163 1.46 7.77 -5.58
N GLY A 164 2.36 7.83 -4.62
CA GLY A 164 2.37 8.80 -3.54
C GLY A 164 3.32 9.96 -3.82
N PRO A 165 3.25 11.01 -2.99
CA PRO A 165 4.20 12.11 -3.04
C PRO A 165 5.62 11.62 -2.74
#